data_AF-A0A8T3ZP03-F1
#
_entry.id   AF-A0A8T3ZP03-F1
#
_cell.length_a   1.000
_cell.length_b   1.000
_cell.length_c   1.000
_cell.angle_alpha   90.00
_cell.angle_beta   90.00
_cell.angle_gamma   90.00
#
_symmetry.space_group_name_H-M   'P 1'
#
loop_
_entity.id
_entity.type
_entity.pdbx_description
1 polymer ?
#
loop_
_entity_poly.entity_id
_entity_poly.type
_entity_poly.pdbx_seq_one_letter_code
_entity_poly.pdbx_strand_id
1 'polypeptide(L)'
;MEEQKRSKAKLIASGLIPFSFLIVMLVYIVGPGSTMIDLGVALPELTIEKIDFIESEILVTVRNTGPIPVDVTVADVNDRIQPAAMEPDKHLERFETALVKIPFSWNEGEPYTIGLTTSDGTRFEKGVDAAALALKPNSETVGFLLLIGTYVGVIPILIGLMWIPFIRKISNQKYIFFLALTVGLLLFLGIDAIEEALEVSSESLAGTFNGPLLIATTVLISLFGLYYAGERLTRKSSLTKLANPYSVALMVSIGIGLHNLGEGLAIGAAIGLGQVALSTFLIIGFALHNTTEGIAIAAPIAKEKTFIRKIIGLGLIAGVPAIFGTWIGSFVYSPFTSVIFLSVGAGAIFQVVIVLSKWLREYDRSFSSTPVVTGIAIGMLIMYLTGILV
;
A
#
# COMPACT_ATOMS: atom_id res chain seq x y z
N MET A 1 -35.22 -2.89 40.74
CA MET A 1 -35.04 -1.97 39.59
C MET A 1 -34.10 -0.80 39.88
N GLU A 2 -34.15 -0.21 41.08
CA GLU A 2 -33.33 0.96 41.45
C GLU A 2 -31.84 0.65 41.64
N GLU A 3 -31.51 -0.53 42.19
CA GLU A 3 -30.14 -1.01 42.39
C GLU A 3 -29.39 -1.32 41.08
N GLN A 4 -30.09 -1.92 40.11
CA GLN A 4 -29.56 -2.15 38.75
C GLN A 4 -29.33 -0.84 37.98
N LYS A 5 -30.18 0.19 38.19
CA LYS A 5 -29.96 1.54 37.63
C LYS A 5 -28.73 2.21 38.25
N ARG A 6 -28.54 2.09 39.56
CA ARG A 6 -27.35 2.60 40.28
C ARG A 6 -26.05 1.93 39.82
N SER A 7 -26.08 0.63 39.55
CA SER A 7 -24.93 -0.12 39.02
C SER A 7 -24.55 0.31 37.60
N LYS A 8 -25.53 0.47 36.69
CA LYS A 8 -25.27 1.01 35.34
C LYS A 8 -24.77 2.45 35.38
N ALA A 9 -25.31 3.29 36.27
CA ALA A 9 -24.84 4.67 36.44
C ALA A 9 -23.40 4.73 36.95
N LYS A 10 -23.02 3.88 37.92
CA LYS A 10 -21.64 3.76 38.39
C LYS A 10 -20.69 3.27 37.28
N LEU A 11 -21.15 2.32 36.46
CA LEU A 11 -20.36 1.77 35.35
C LEU A 11 -20.15 2.77 34.21
N ILE A 12 -21.19 3.53 33.86
CA ILE A 12 -21.10 4.64 32.90
C ILE A 12 -20.21 5.75 33.46
N ALA A 13 -20.38 6.12 34.74
CA ALA A 13 -19.55 7.13 35.40
C ALA A 13 -18.09 6.70 35.44
N SER A 14 -17.78 5.45 35.80
CA SER A 14 -16.40 4.94 35.78
C SER A 14 -15.78 4.91 34.38
N GLY A 15 -16.61 4.81 33.33
CA GLY A 15 -16.16 4.94 31.95
C GLY A 15 -15.93 6.38 31.53
N LEU A 16 -16.80 7.32 31.92
CA LEU A 16 -16.74 8.73 31.50
C LEU A 16 -15.75 9.57 32.32
N ILE A 17 -15.58 9.30 33.61
CA ILE A 17 -14.71 10.09 34.51
C ILE A 17 -13.27 10.19 33.97
N PRO A 18 -12.59 9.10 33.54
CA PRO A 18 -11.25 9.20 32.97
C PRO A 18 -11.19 10.09 31.71
N PHE A 19 -12.19 10.04 30.84
CA PHE A 19 -12.24 10.91 29.65
C PHE A 19 -12.46 12.37 30.04
N SER A 20 -13.30 12.65 31.04
CA SER A 20 -13.47 14.02 31.56
C SER A 20 -12.16 14.57 32.13
N PHE A 21 -11.41 13.78 32.90
CA PHE A 21 -10.09 14.17 33.39
C PHE A 21 -9.09 14.36 32.25
N LEU A 22 -9.12 13.50 31.22
CA LEU A 22 -8.28 13.65 30.03
C LEU A 22 -8.59 14.96 29.29
N ILE A 23 -9.87 15.30 29.10
CA ILE A 23 -10.29 16.56 28.48
C ILE A 23 -9.83 17.75 29.31
N VAL A 24 -10.02 17.72 30.63
CA VAL A 24 -9.55 18.79 31.53
C VAL A 24 -8.04 18.96 31.45
N MET A 25 -7.29 17.85 31.45
CA MET A 25 -5.84 17.85 31.31
C MET A 25 -5.41 18.45 29.95
N LEU A 26 -6.06 18.06 28.85
CA LEU A 26 -5.79 18.60 27.52
C LEU A 26 -6.08 20.10 27.44
N VAL A 27 -7.23 20.55 27.96
CA VAL A 27 -7.58 21.97 28.02
C VAL A 27 -6.59 22.75 28.87
N TYR A 28 -6.11 22.17 29.98
CA TYR A 28 -5.08 22.79 30.80
C TYR A 28 -3.75 22.91 30.05
N ILE A 29 -3.26 21.82 29.44
CA ILE A 29 -1.98 21.79 28.71
C ILE A 29 -1.98 22.75 27.52
N VAL A 30 -3.07 22.78 26.73
CA VAL A 30 -3.17 23.63 25.54
C VAL A 30 -3.51 25.09 25.90
N GLY A 31 -4.14 25.31 27.06
CA GLY A 31 -4.51 26.63 27.55
C GLY A 31 -3.52 27.17 28.60
N PRO A 32 -3.90 27.23 29.90
CA PRO A 32 -3.09 27.85 30.96
C PRO A 32 -1.68 27.27 31.14
N GLY A 33 -1.50 25.98 30.85
CA GLY A 33 -0.24 25.26 30.98
C GLY A 33 0.64 25.29 29.74
N SER A 34 0.23 25.97 28.67
CA SER A 34 0.98 26.00 27.40
C SER A 34 2.38 26.60 27.56
N THR A 35 2.56 27.54 28.48
CA THR A 35 3.87 28.15 28.79
C THR A 35 4.87 27.16 29.40
N MET A 36 4.40 26.05 29.98
CA MET A 36 5.27 24.98 30.50
C MET A 36 5.81 24.05 29.41
N ILE A 37 5.24 24.14 28.20
CA ILE A 37 5.61 23.32 27.03
C ILE A 37 6.15 24.17 25.87
N ASP A 38 6.35 25.48 26.09
CA ASP A 38 6.98 26.40 25.14
C ASP A 38 8.50 26.17 25.13
N LEU A 39 8.92 25.08 24.47
CA LEU A 39 10.28 24.55 24.47
C LEU A 39 11.16 25.14 23.37
N GLY A 40 10.67 26.11 22.60
CA GLY A 40 11.43 26.76 21.53
C GLY A 40 10.55 27.35 20.44
N VAL A 41 11.21 27.91 19.43
CA VAL A 41 10.52 28.52 18.28
C VAL A 41 10.18 27.42 17.28
N ALA A 42 8.91 27.35 16.90
CA ALA A 42 8.46 26.52 15.81
C ALA A 42 9.15 26.92 14.50
N LEU A 43 9.74 25.95 13.80
CA LEU A 43 10.34 26.16 12.48
C LEU A 43 9.30 25.97 11.38
N PRO A 44 9.43 26.65 10.23
CA PRO A 44 8.61 26.35 9.07
C PRO A 44 8.90 24.93 8.57
N GLU A 45 7.92 24.31 7.94
CA GLU A 45 8.11 23.02 7.28
C GLU A 45 7.22 22.94 6.05
N LEU A 46 7.84 22.81 4.88
CA LEU A 46 7.18 22.62 3.60
C LEU A 46 7.58 21.27 3.01
N THR A 47 6.57 20.52 2.58
CA THR A 47 6.78 19.27 1.85
C THR A 47 6.43 19.47 0.39
N ILE A 48 7.38 19.19 -0.51
CA ILE A 48 7.13 19.10 -1.95
C ILE A 48 6.57 17.70 -2.24
N GLU A 49 5.27 17.61 -2.49
CA GLU A 49 4.56 16.34 -2.65
C GLU A 49 4.77 15.77 -4.06
N LYS A 50 4.69 16.62 -5.09
CA LYS A 50 4.73 16.21 -6.50
C LYS A 50 5.42 17.24 -7.38
N ILE A 51 6.17 16.78 -8.39
CA ILE A 51 6.78 17.60 -9.43
C ILE A 51 6.34 17.03 -10.79
N ASP A 52 5.57 17.79 -11.55
CA ASP A 52 5.08 17.45 -12.88
C ASP A 52 5.78 18.33 -13.93
N PHE A 53 6.36 17.70 -14.94
CA PHE A 53 7.01 18.41 -16.05
C PHE A 53 6.03 18.51 -17.23
N ILE A 54 5.76 19.73 -17.69
CA ILE A 54 4.79 19.98 -18.77
C ILE A 54 5.36 21.03 -19.72
N GLU A 55 5.60 20.65 -20.98
CA GLU A 55 6.05 21.55 -22.04
C GLU A 55 7.27 22.41 -21.62
N SER A 56 7.09 23.71 -21.33
CA SER A 56 8.13 24.64 -20.86
C SER A 56 7.88 25.14 -19.44
N GLU A 57 7.21 24.33 -18.62
CA GLU A 57 6.89 24.62 -17.22
C GLU A 57 7.14 23.40 -16.34
N ILE A 58 7.50 23.67 -15.08
CA ILE A 58 7.54 22.69 -14.00
C ILE A 58 6.45 23.06 -13.00
N LEU A 59 5.56 22.12 -12.73
CA LEU A 59 4.46 22.27 -11.78
C LEU A 59 4.81 21.54 -10.48
N VAL A 60 4.79 22.25 -9.37
CA VAL A 60 5.20 21.72 -8.06
C VAL A 60 4.04 21.81 -7.09
N THR A 61 3.56 20.67 -6.62
CA THR A 61 2.54 20.63 -5.55
C THR A 61 3.26 20.65 -4.21
N VAL A 62 2.98 21.67 -3.40
CA VAL A 62 3.60 21.85 -2.09
C VAL A 62 2.53 21.94 -1.00
N ARG A 63 2.83 21.40 0.19
CA ARG A 63 1.98 21.48 1.37
C ARG A 63 2.75 22.06 2.55
N ASN A 64 2.13 22.97 3.30
CA ASN A 64 2.64 23.36 4.62
C ASN A 64 2.36 22.23 5.62
N THR A 65 3.41 21.54 6.04
CA THR A 65 3.32 20.41 6.99
C THR A 65 3.79 20.80 8.38
N GLY A 66 4.26 22.04 8.53
CA GLY A 66 4.75 22.61 9.76
C GLY A 66 3.64 23.06 10.69
N PRO A 67 4.01 23.46 11.93
CA PRO A 67 3.08 23.95 12.94
C PRO A 67 2.66 25.42 12.73
N ILE A 68 3.36 26.18 11.87
CA ILE A 68 3.15 27.61 11.64
C ILE A 68 2.81 27.90 10.18
N PRO A 69 2.10 29.01 9.87
CA PRO A 69 1.90 29.47 8.50
C PRO A 69 3.23 29.84 7.83
N VAL A 70 3.31 29.69 6.50
CA VAL A 70 4.53 29.94 5.74
C VAL A 70 4.24 30.70 4.44
N ASP A 71 5.11 31.65 4.10
CA ASP A 71 5.04 32.39 2.84
C ASP A 71 6.17 31.94 1.90
N VAL A 72 5.82 31.37 0.75
CA VAL A 72 6.80 30.96 -0.27
C VAL A 72 7.17 32.17 -1.13
N THR A 73 8.46 32.51 -1.17
CA THR A 73 8.92 33.75 -1.81
C THR A 73 9.77 33.53 -3.05
N VAL A 74 10.60 32.48 -3.06
CA VAL A 74 11.54 32.17 -4.14
C VAL A 74 11.38 30.71 -4.55
N ALA A 75 11.43 30.45 -5.85
CA ALA A 75 11.57 29.11 -6.42
C ALA A 75 12.86 29.04 -7.24
N ASP A 76 13.54 27.91 -7.21
CA ASP A 76 14.75 27.65 -7.98
C ASP A 76 14.73 26.26 -8.62
N VAL A 77 15.43 26.14 -9.75
CA VAL A 77 15.64 24.88 -10.47
C VAL A 77 17.16 24.71 -10.63
N ASN A 78 17.73 23.68 -10.02
CA ASN A 78 19.19 23.47 -9.95
C ASN A 78 19.93 24.73 -9.45
N ASP A 79 19.46 25.29 -8.32
CA ASP A 79 19.98 26.51 -7.69
C ASP A 79 19.84 27.79 -8.53
N ARG A 80 19.16 27.73 -9.68
CA ARG A 80 18.87 28.90 -10.52
C ARG A 80 17.50 29.45 -10.17
N ILE A 81 17.47 30.63 -9.58
CA ILE A 81 16.24 31.34 -9.25
C ILE A 81 15.41 31.56 -10.52
N GLN A 82 14.14 31.19 -10.45
CA GLN A 82 13.16 31.40 -11.51
C GLN A 82 12.00 32.25 -11.00
N PRO A 83 11.38 33.06 -11.87
CA PRO A 83 10.07 33.60 -11.54
C PRO A 83 9.09 32.42 -11.41
N ALA A 84 8.21 32.47 -10.40
CA ALA A 84 7.18 31.44 -10.21
C ALA A 84 5.85 32.08 -9.82
N ALA A 85 4.77 31.52 -10.36
CA ALA A 85 3.40 31.82 -9.94
C ALA A 85 2.93 30.75 -8.93
N MET A 86 2.03 31.12 -8.02
CA MET A 86 1.52 30.19 -7.02
C MET A 86 0.00 30.35 -6.89
N GLU A 87 -0.72 29.23 -6.83
CA GLU A 87 -2.18 29.16 -6.71
C GLU A 87 -2.55 28.25 -5.52
N PRO A 88 -3.51 28.64 -4.64
CA PRO A 88 -4.33 29.85 -4.70
C PRO A 88 -3.59 31.14 -4.30
N ASP A 89 -2.65 31.07 -3.36
CA ASP A 89 -1.80 32.19 -2.96
C ASP A 89 -0.43 31.68 -2.46
N LYS A 90 0.42 32.61 -2.00
CA LYS A 90 1.76 32.32 -1.48
C LYS A 90 1.78 31.98 0.01
N HIS A 91 0.67 32.20 0.71
CA HIS A 91 0.57 32.11 2.16
C HIS A 91 -0.17 30.83 2.54
N LEU A 92 0.57 29.84 3.01
CA LEU A 92 0.00 28.55 3.33
C LEU A 92 -0.25 28.43 4.83
N GLU A 93 -1.52 28.31 5.22
CA GLU A 93 -1.89 27.83 6.55
C GLU A 93 -1.51 26.36 6.70
N ARG A 94 -1.50 25.88 7.95
CA ARG A 94 -1.13 24.50 8.24
C ARG A 94 -2.03 23.51 7.48
N PHE A 95 -1.39 22.59 6.76
CA PHE A 95 -1.97 21.58 5.87
C PHE A 95 -2.60 22.09 4.58
N GLU A 96 -2.51 23.39 4.29
CA GLU A 96 -2.90 23.90 2.99
C GLU A 96 -1.90 23.49 1.92
N THR A 97 -2.43 23.32 0.71
CA THR A 97 -1.70 22.89 -0.47
C THR A 97 -1.80 23.98 -1.53
N ALA A 98 -0.70 24.24 -2.21
CA ALA A 98 -0.65 25.13 -3.36
C ALA A 98 0.15 24.52 -4.50
N LEU A 99 -0.11 25.04 -5.70
CA LEU A 99 0.59 24.72 -6.93
C LEU A 99 1.54 25.85 -7.28
N VAL A 100 2.84 25.56 -7.34
CA VAL A 100 3.88 26.48 -7.82
C VAL A 100 4.17 26.18 -9.29
N LYS A 101 3.99 27.17 -10.16
CA LYS A 101 4.24 27.08 -11.61
C LYS A 101 5.54 27.80 -11.93
N ILE A 102 6.54 27.05 -12.37
CA ILE A 102 7.88 27.55 -12.67
C ILE A 102 8.11 27.45 -14.19
N PRO A 103 8.05 28.57 -14.95
CA PRO A 103 8.46 28.59 -16.35
C PRO A 103 9.93 28.19 -16.48
N PHE A 104 10.19 27.03 -17.06
CA PHE A 104 11.52 26.46 -17.22
C PHE A 104 11.54 25.46 -18.37
N SER A 105 12.51 25.60 -19.29
CA SER A 105 12.73 24.62 -20.34
C SER A 105 13.60 23.47 -19.81
N TRP A 106 13.03 22.26 -19.80
CA TRP A 106 13.66 21.04 -19.28
C TRP A 106 13.80 20.00 -20.40
N ASN A 107 14.66 19.01 -20.18
CA ASN A 107 14.87 17.89 -21.08
C ASN A 107 14.43 16.59 -20.43
N GLU A 108 13.83 15.70 -21.22
CA GLU A 108 13.43 14.37 -20.77
C GLU A 108 14.65 13.52 -20.37
N GLY A 109 14.53 12.80 -19.26
CA GLY A 109 15.56 11.93 -18.71
C GLY A 109 16.69 12.66 -17.96
N GLU A 110 16.66 14.00 -17.85
CA GLU A 110 17.62 14.74 -17.05
C GLU A 110 17.19 14.86 -15.58
N PRO A 111 18.14 14.84 -14.62
CA PRO A 111 17.85 15.09 -13.23
C PRO A 111 17.66 16.58 -12.94
N TYR A 112 16.71 16.90 -12.05
CA TYR A 112 16.45 18.26 -11.60
C TYR A 112 16.22 18.30 -10.08
N THR A 113 16.76 19.31 -9.42
CA THR A 113 16.46 19.66 -8.04
C THR A 113 15.61 20.92 -8.02
N ILE A 114 14.42 20.84 -7.41
CA ILE A 114 13.51 21.96 -7.29
C ILE A 114 13.55 22.48 -5.85
N GLY A 115 13.87 23.75 -5.68
CA GLY A 115 13.94 24.43 -4.39
C GLY A 115 12.84 25.47 -4.22
N LEU A 116 12.29 25.55 -3.00
CA LEU A 116 11.35 26.59 -2.57
C LEU A 116 11.90 27.22 -1.29
N THR A 117 11.98 28.54 -1.26
CA THR A 117 12.49 29.30 -0.10
C THR A 117 11.38 30.17 0.50
N THR A 118 11.20 30.04 1.82
CA THR A 118 10.22 30.81 2.59
C THR A 118 10.70 32.24 2.89
N SER A 119 9.80 33.10 3.34
CA SER A 119 10.10 34.51 3.67
C SER A 119 11.14 34.69 4.78
N ASP A 120 11.35 33.68 5.62
CA ASP A 120 12.37 33.65 6.66
C ASP A 120 13.75 33.15 6.17
N GLY A 121 13.85 32.77 4.89
CA GLY A 121 15.07 32.29 4.25
C GLY A 121 15.31 30.79 4.35
N THR A 122 14.40 30.02 4.95
CA THR A 122 14.51 28.55 4.99
C THR A 122 14.22 27.97 3.60
N ARG A 123 15.11 27.11 3.10
CA ARG A 123 14.98 26.46 1.78
C ARG A 123 14.61 24.99 1.94
N PHE A 124 13.61 24.55 1.19
CA PHE A 124 13.16 23.17 1.06
C PHE A 124 13.37 22.72 -0.37
N GLU A 125 13.87 21.50 -0.58
CA GLU A 125 14.15 20.99 -1.92
C GLU A 125 13.70 19.55 -2.11
N LYS A 126 13.43 19.19 -3.36
CA LYS A 126 13.19 17.81 -3.78
C LYS A 126 13.84 17.54 -5.12
N GLY A 127 14.57 16.44 -5.21
CA GLY A 127 15.19 15.95 -6.44
C GLY A 127 14.22 15.10 -7.26
N VAL A 128 14.41 15.12 -8.57
CA VAL A 128 13.84 14.20 -9.54
C VAL A 128 15.00 13.62 -10.32
N ASP A 129 15.16 12.29 -10.30
CA ASP A 129 16.30 11.62 -10.93
C ASP A 129 16.22 11.62 -12.46
N ALA A 130 15.02 11.59 -13.01
CA ALA A 130 14.77 11.63 -14.44
C ALA A 130 13.44 12.33 -14.72
N ALA A 131 13.49 13.55 -15.28
CA ALA A 131 12.30 14.28 -15.66
C ALA A 131 11.56 13.57 -16.81
N ALA A 132 10.24 13.48 -16.70
CA ALA A 132 9.38 12.97 -17.76
C ALA A 132 8.08 13.77 -17.84
N LEU A 133 7.48 13.76 -19.03
CA LEU A 133 6.19 14.39 -19.26
C LEU A 133 5.12 13.79 -18.33
N ALA A 134 4.41 14.67 -17.61
CA ALA A 134 3.27 14.25 -16.81
C ALA A 134 2.22 13.55 -17.70
N LEU A 135 1.80 12.34 -17.31
CA LEU A 135 0.85 11.56 -18.08
C LEU A 135 -0.53 12.20 -18.07
N LYS A 136 -1.04 12.53 -19.26
CA LYS A 136 -2.42 12.99 -19.44
C LYS A 136 -3.35 11.79 -19.62
N PRO A 137 -4.52 11.76 -18.95
CA PRO A 137 -5.50 10.71 -19.12
C PRO A 137 -6.16 10.83 -20.50
N ASN A 138 -5.65 10.06 -21.46
CA ASN A 138 -6.22 9.91 -22.80
C ASN A 138 -6.42 8.42 -23.12
N SER A 139 -7.13 8.11 -24.21
CA SER A 139 -7.46 6.72 -24.56
C SER A 139 -6.24 5.83 -24.79
N GLU A 140 -5.14 6.41 -25.30
CA GLU A 140 -3.91 5.67 -25.57
C GLU A 140 -3.21 5.30 -24.26
N THR A 141 -2.98 6.29 -23.37
CA THR A 141 -2.37 6.06 -22.06
C THR A 141 -3.21 5.11 -21.20
N VAL A 142 -4.54 5.27 -21.19
CA VAL A 142 -5.44 4.38 -20.45
C VAL A 142 -5.35 2.95 -20.99
N GLY A 143 -5.31 2.79 -22.32
CA GLY A 143 -5.14 1.49 -22.98
C GLY A 143 -3.79 0.84 -22.69
N PHE A 144 -2.72 1.63 -22.71
CA PHE A 144 -1.37 1.17 -22.35
C PHE A 144 -1.31 0.65 -20.91
N LEU A 145 -1.80 1.44 -19.93
CA LEU A 145 -1.82 1.03 -18.53
C LEU A 145 -2.72 -0.19 -18.29
N LEU A 146 -3.84 -0.32 -19.02
CA LEU A 146 -4.66 -1.52 -19.00
C LEU A 146 -3.88 -2.76 -19.42
N LEU A 147 -3.08 -2.66 -20.47
CA LEU A 147 -2.24 -3.77 -20.93
C LEU A 147 -1.19 -4.12 -19.87
N ILE A 148 -0.50 -3.13 -19.30
CA ILE A 148 0.48 -3.35 -18.23
C ILE A 148 -0.16 -4.06 -17.04
N GLY A 149 -1.27 -3.54 -16.51
CA GLY A 149 -1.98 -4.17 -15.39
C GLY A 149 -2.48 -5.59 -15.73
N THR A 150 -2.85 -5.85 -16.98
CA THR A 150 -3.22 -7.19 -17.46
C THR A 150 -2.01 -8.14 -17.51
N TYR A 151 -0.86 -7.67 -17.99
CA TYR A 151 0.38 -8.44 -18.06
C TYR A 151 0.99 -8.74 -16.70
N VAL A 152 0.80 -7.85 -15.73
CA VAL A 152 1.34 -8.02 -14.37
C VAL A 152 0.39 -8.77 -13.46
N GLY A 153 -0.90 -8.44 -13.45
CA GLY A 153 -1.87 -9.05 -12.55
C GLY A 153 -2.60 -10.25 -13.15
N VAL A 154 -3.34 -10.03 -14.25
CA VAL A 154 -4.29 -11.04 -14.76
C VAL A 154 -3.61 -12.26 -15.35
N ILE A 155 -2.67 -12.07 -16.28
CA ILE A 155 -2.04 -13.17 -17.01
C ILE A 155 -1.24 -14.07 -16.07
N PRO A 156 -0.34 -13.55 -15.20
CA PRO A 156 0.48 -14.38 -14.33
C PRO A 156 -0.36 -15.21 -13.34
N ILE A 157 -1.40 -14.61 -12.74
CA ILE A 157 -2.27 -15.34 -11.81
C ILE A 157 -3.00 -16.49 -12.54
N LEU A 158 -3.49 -16.25 -13.75
CA LEU A 158 -4.11 -17.31 -14.56
C LEU A 158 -3.10 -18.40 -14.92
N ILE A 159 -1.84 -18.07 -15.21
CA ILE A 159 -0.76 -19.04 -15.41
C ILE A 159 -0.53 -19.85 -14.12
N GLY A 160 -0.50 -19.21 -12.95
CA GLY A 160 -0.40 -19.88 -11.66
C GLY A 160 -1.54 -20.88 -11.42
N LEU A 161 -2.77 -20.52 -11.79
CA LEU A 161 -3.93 -21.42 -11.71
C LEU A 161 -3.83 -22.64 -12.64
N MET A 162 -3.00 -22.59 -13.70
CA MET A 162 -2.75 -23.76 -14.54
C MET A 162 -2.00 -24.89 -13.82
N TRP A 163 -1.48 -24.66 -12.60
CA TRP A 163 -0.85 -25.69 -11.77
C TRP A 163 -1.86 -26.65 -11.11
N ILE A 164 -3.17 -26.37 -11.16
CA ILE A 164 -4.21 -27.23 -10.56
C ILE A 164 -4.07 -28.72 -10.95
N PRO A 165 -3.91 -29.12 -12.24
CA PRO A 165 -3.78 -30.52 -12.63
C PRO A 165 -2.55 -31.21 -12.04
N PHE A 166 -1.48 -30.46 -11.81
CA PHE A 166 -0.26 -30.96 -11.17
C PHE A 166 -0.50 -31.16 -9.67
N ILE A 167 -1.03 -30.15 -8.97
CA ILE A 167 -1.34 -30.21 -7.52
C ILE A 167 -2.35 -31.33 -7.21
N ARG A 168 -3.24 -31.67 -8.15
CA ARG A 168 -4.16 -32.80 -8.04
C ARG A 168 -3.48 -34.18 -7.95
N LYS A 169 -2.30 -34.33 -8.53
CA LYS A 169 -1.62 -35.64 -8.70
C LYS A 169 -0.54 -35.90 -7.67
N ILE A 170 -0.11 -34.90 -6.91
CA ILE A 170 0.97 -35.05 -5.93
C ILE A 170 0.49 -35.74 -4.66
N SER A 171 1.42 -36.38 -3.94
CA SER A 171 1.13 -37.01 -2.65
C SER A 171 0.77 -35.98 -1.58
N ASN A 172 0.08 -36.40 -0.50
CA ASN A 172 -0.29 -35.49 0.59
C ASN A 172 0.93 -34.78 1.21
N GLN A 173 2.06 -35.48 1.38
CA GLN A 173 3.29 -34.87 1.88
C GLN A 173 3.82 -33.75 0.98
N LYS A 174 3.77 -33.96 -0.34
CA LYS A 174 4.14 -32.93 -1.33
C LYS A 174 3.13 -31.79 -1.32
N TYR A 175 1.84 -32.07 -1.18
CA TYR A 175 0.81 -31.04 -1.08
C TYR A 175 1.01 -30.13 0.14
N ILE A 176 1.31 -30.71 1.31
CA ILE A 176 1.64 -29.97 2.54
C ILE A 176 2.87 -29.09 2.31
N PHE A 177 3.94 -29.64 1.70
CA PHE A 177 5.13 -28.87 1.33
C PHE A 177 4.80 -27.69 0.41
N PHE A 178 4.03 -27.89 -0.66
CA PHE A 178 3.66 -26.82 -1.60
C PHE A 178 2.79 -25.74 -0.96
N LEU A 179 1.86 -26.14 -0.08
CA LEU A 179 1.03 -25.19 0.66
C LEU A 179 1.87 -24.37 1.66
N ALA A 180 2.82 -25.02 2.35
CA ALA A 180 3.77 -24.34 3.23
C ALA A 180 4.73 -23.42 2.46
N LEU A 181 5.19 -23.84 1.28
CA LEU A 181 5.94 -23.01 0.35
C LEU A 181 5.17 -21.75 -0.03
N THR A 182 3.88 -21.89 -0.37
CA THR A 182 2.99 -20.76 -0.63
C THR A 182 2.91 -19.81 0.56
N VAL A 183 2.75 -20.34 1.78
CA VAL A 183 2.75 -19.52 2.99
C VAL A 183 4.07 -18.74 3.15
N GLY A 184 5.21 -19.38 2.87
CA GLY A 184 6.52 -18.72 2.89
C GLY A 184 6.66 -17.61 1.84
N LEU A 185 6.23 -17.88 0.60
CA LEU A 185 6.22 -16.88 -0.49
C LEU A 185 5.39 -15.66 -0.09
N LEU A 186 4.15 -15.86 0.38
CA LEU A 186 3.25 -14.78 0.79
C LEU A 186 3.75 -14.03 2.04
N LEU A 187 4.40 -14.70 2.99
CA LEU A 187 5.00 -14.04 4.15
C LEU A 187 6.07 -13.03 3.72
N PHE A 188 6.91 -13.40 2.75
CA PHE A 188 7.87 -12.46 2.18
C PHE A 188 7.16 -11.28 1.51
N LEU A 189 6.15 -11.53 0.66
CA LEU A 189 5.39 -10.46 -0.01
C LEU A 189 4.72 -9.49 0.97
N GLY A 190 4.20 -9.99 2.09
CA GLY A 190 3.64 -9.12 3.13
C GLY A 190 4.68 -8.22 3.79
N ILE A 191 5.93 -8.66 3.90
CA ILE A 191 7.05 -7.87 4.42
C ILE A 191 7.52 -6.86 3.38
N ASP A 192 7.67 -7.31 2.13
CA ASP A 192 8.04 -6.50 0.96
C ASP A 192 7.08 -5.32 0.78
N ALA A 193 5.76 -5.56 0.84
CA ALA A 193 4.76 -4.51 0.76
C ALA A 193 4.78 -3.52 1.94
N ILE A 194 5.24 -3.94 3.13
CA ILE A 194 5.48 -3.00 4.24
C ILE A 194 6.71 -2.16 3.96
N GLU A 195 7.77 -2.76 3.43
CA GLU A 195 9.03 -2.09 3.14
C GLU A 195 8.86 -1.05 2.04
N GLU A 196 8.19 -1.38 0.94
CA GLU A 196 7.78 -0.43 -0.09
C GLU A 196 6.94 0.74 0.49
N ALA A 197 6.00 0.44 1.40
CA ALA A 197 5.21 1.50 2.05
C ALA A 197 6.09 2.41 2.94
N LEU A 198 7.11 1.86 3.60
CA LEU A 198 8.08 2.60 4.41
C LEU A 198 8.99 3.46 3.54
N GLU A 199 9.43 2.95 2.39
CA GLU A 199 10.24 3.69 1.42
C GLU A 199 9.48 4.91 0.90
N VAL A 200 8.29 4.69 0.31
CA VAL A 200 7.40 5.77 -0.16
C VAL A 200 7.09 6.77 0.96
N SER A 201 6.90 6.28 2.18
CA SER A 201 6.69 7.15 3.33
C SER A 201 7.92 7.99 3.66
N SER A 202 9.12 7.45 3.57
CA SER A 202 10.35 8.14 3.95
C SER A 202 10.75 9.19 2.91
N GLU A 203 10.50 8.92 1.64
CA GLU A 203 10.91 9.79 0.53
C GLU A 203 9.89 10.85 0.17
N SER A 204 8.60 10.55 0.34
CA SER A 204 7.52 11.36 -0.24
C SER A 204 6.40 11.73 0.72
N LEU A 205 6.31 11.13 1.91
CA LEU A 205 5.31 11.52 2.91
C LEU A 205 5.89 12.46 3.95
N ALA A 206 5.18 13.56 4.22
CA ALA A 206 5.59 14.51 5.25
C ALA A 206 5.68 13.86 6.64
N GLY A 207 6.71 14.23 7.42
CA GLY A 207 6.98 13.68 8.75
C GLY A 207 5.80 13.83 9.73
N THR A 208 5.02 14.90 9.60
CA THR A 208 3.82 15.16 10.40
C THR A 208 2.77 14.04 10.34
N PHE A 209 2.72 13.24 9.26
CA PHE A 209 1.79 12.12 9.15
C PHE A 209 2.22 10.86 9.89
N ASN A 210 3.43 10.82 10.44
CA ASN A 210 3.99 9.67 11.16
C ASN A 210 3.79 8.37 10.37
N GLY A 211 4.41 8.31 9.19
CA GLY A 211 4.23 7.24 8.23
C GLY A 211 4.38 5.82 8.78
N PRO A 212 5.41 5.49 9.59
CA PRO A 212 5.51 4.16 10.19
C PRO A 212 4.29 3.76 11.02
N LEU A 213 3.72 4.70 11.79
CA LEU A 213 2.51 4.46 12.56
C LEU A 213 1.27 4.35 11.68
N LEU A 214 1.18 5.16 10.63
CA LEU A 214 0.11 5.08 9.61
C LEU A 214 0.11 3.70 8.94
N ILE A 215 1.29 3.21 8.53
CA ILE A 215 1.48 1.89 7.92
C ILE A 215 1.04 0.80 8.89
N ALA A 216 1.60 0.78 10.10
CA ALA A 216 1.28 -0.24 11.10
C ALA A 216 -0.23 -0.27 11.41
N THR A 217 -0.85 0.89 11.57
CA THR A 217 -2.29 1.00 11.84
C THR A 217 -3.11 0.50 10.66
N THR A 218 -2.75 0.88 9.43
CA THR A 218 -3.48 0.50 8.22
C THR A 218 -3.36 -1.00 7.94
N VAL A 219 -2.16 -1.57 8.09
CA VAL A 219 -1.91 -3.02 7.98
C VAL A 219 -2.79 -3.79 8.95
N LEU A 220 -2.84 -3.39 10.23
CA LEU A 220 -3.63 -4.07 11.25
C LEU A 220 -5.14 -3.94 11.01
N ILE A 221 -5.61 -2.75 10.61
CA ILE A 221 -7.02 -2.53 10.28
C ILE A 221 -7.42 -3.39 9.07
N SER A 222 -6.60 -3.41 8.02
CA SER A 222 -6.83 -4.24 6.82
C SER A 222 -6.86 -5.72 7.18
N LEU A 223 -5.83 -6.21 7.89
CA LEU A 223 -5.72 -7.58 8.37
C LEU A 223 -6.98 -8.03 9.13
N PHE A 224 -7.34 -7.31 10.20
CA PHE A 224 -8.44 -7.72 11.06
C PHE A 224 -9.80 -7.49 10.39
N GLY A 225 -9.94 -6.44 9.59
CA GLY A 225 -11.16 -6.16 8.82
C GLY A 225 -11.45 -7.27 7.82
N LEU A 226 -10.46 -7.67 7.02
CA LEU A 226 -10.58 -8.75 6.04
C LEU A 226 -10.76 -10.11 6.71
N TYR A 227 -10.04 -10.37 7.79
CA TYR A 227 -10.19 -11.61 8.55
C TYR A 227 -11.61 -11.73 9.14
N TYR A 228 -12.15 -10.66 9.70
CA TYR A 228 -13.52 -10.60 10.20
C TYR A 228 -14.56 -10.80 9.09
N ALA A 229 -14.37 -10.12 7.94
CA ALA A 229 -15.24 -10.27 6.78
C ALA A 229 -15.22 -11.71 6.24
N GLY A 230 -14.04 -12.33 6.17
CA GLY A 230 -13.85 -13.72 5.75
C GLY A 230 -14.57 -14.72 6.64
N GLU A 231 -14.43 -14.59 7.97
CA GLU A 231 -15.15 -15.43 8.94
C GLU A 231 -16.68 -15.29 8.85
N ARG A 232 -17.19 -14.09 8.52
CA ARG A 232 -18.63 -13.92 8.26
C ARG A 232 -19.09 -14.58 6.95
N LEU A 233 -18.25 -14.54 5.92
CA LEU A 233 -18.54 -15.14 4.62
C LEU A 233 -18.63 -16.67 4.72
N THR A 234 -17.72 -17.29 5.47
CA THR A 234 -17.71 -18.75 5.68
C THR A 234 -18.86 -19.22 6.56
N ARG A 235 -19.23 -18.46 7.61
CA ARG A 235 -20.38 -18.79 8.48
C ARG A 235 -21.72 -18.80 7.75
N LYS A 236 -21.94 -17.91 6.78
CA LYS A 236 -23.18 -17.90 5.98
C LYS A 236 -23.26 -19.07 4.99
N SER A 237 -22.13 -19.68 4.65
CA SER A 237 -22.03 -20.72 3.63
C SER A 237 -22.10 -22.15 4.18
N SER A 238 -22.02 -22.38 5.50
CA SER A 238 -21.92 -23.75 6.03
C SER A 238 -22.97 -24.10 7.10
N LEU A 239 -23.69 -25.19 6.85
CA LEU A 239 -24.40 -26.02 7.85
C LEU A 239 -23.44 -27.05 8.50
N THR A 240 -22.18 -27.11 8.07
CA THR A 240 -21.15 -28.05 8.50
C THR A 240 -19.88 -27.32 8.95
N LYS A 241 -19.16 -27.84 9.95
CA LYS A 241 -18.00 -27.20 10.61
C LYS A 241 -16.75 -26.97 9.73
N LEU A 242 -16.69 -27.47 8.49
CA LEU A 242 -15.56 -27.26 7.59
C LEU A 242 -15.81 -26.07 6.64
N ALA A 243 -14.80 -25.22 6.46
CA ALA A 243 -14.85 -24.16 5.46
C ALA A 243 -14.93 -24.77 4.06
N ASN A 244 -15.84 -24.26 3.22
CA ASN A 244 -15.92 -24.66 1.81
C ASN A 244 -14.60 -24.29 1.10
N PRO A 245 -13.90 -25.23 0.44
CA PRO A 245 -12.62 -24.96 -0.23
C PRO A 245 -12.69 -23.81 -1.25
N TYR A 246 -13.84 -23.64 -1.92
CA TYR A 246 -14.06 -22.52 -2.83
C TYR A 246 -14.13 -21.19 -2.07
N SER A 247 -14.75 -21.14 -0.90
CA SER A 247 -14.79 -19.94 -0.07
C SER A 247 -13.40 -19.55 0.41
N VAL A 248 -12.55 -20.55 0.72
CA VAL A 248 -11.14 -20.32 1.05
C VAL A 248 -10.42 -19.70 -0.14
N ALA A 249 -10.51 -20.30 -1.34
CA ALA A 249 -9.90 -19.74 -2.54
C ALA A 249 -10.43 -18.35 -2.91
N LEU A 250 -11.71 -18.06 -2.65
CA LEU A 250 -12.29 -16.73 -2.84
C LEU A 250 -11.70 -15.70 -1.88
N MET A 251 -11.58 -16.04 -0.58
CA MET A 251 -10.92 -15.16 0.39
C MET A 251 -9.45 -14.90 0.01
N VAL A 252 -8.75 -15.95 -0.42
CA VAL A 252 -7.37 -15.85 -0.93
C VAL A 252 -7.31 -14.92 -2.15
N SER A 253 -8.23 -15.08 -3.12
CA SER A 253 -8.27 -14.25 -4.33
C SER A 253 -8.59 -12.78 -4.04
N ILE A 254 -9.46 -12.50 -3.06
CA ILE A 254 -9.78 -11.12 -2.64
C ILE A 254 -8.58 -10.49 -1.95
N GLY A 255 -7.92 -11.21 -1.04
CA GLY A 255 -6.76 -10.71 -0.32
C GLY A 255 -5.60 -10.42 -1.26
N ILE A 256 -5.32 -11.34 -2.18
CA ILE A 256 -4.37 -11.13 -3.28
C ILE A 256 -4.78 -9.94 -4.13
N GLY A 257 -6.05 -9.85 -4.59
CA GLY A 257 -6.49 -8.70 -5.38
C GLY A 257 -6.28 -7.33 -4.70
N LEU A 258 -6.41 -7.24 -3.38
CA LEU A 258 -6.08 -5.99 -2.68
C LEU A 258 -4.58 -5.69 -2.64
N HIS A 259 -3.73 -6.72 -2.65
CA HIS A 259 -2.28 -6.58 -2.80
C HIS A 259 -1.88 -6.14 -4.22
N ASN A 260 -2.40 -6.80 -5.26
CA ASN A 260 -2.07 -6.42 -6.64
C ASN A 260 -2.60 -5.03 -7.00
N LEU A 261 -3.63 -4.52 -6.30
CA LEU A 261 -4.01 -3.11 -6.40
C LEU A 261 -2.86 -2.17 -5.99
N GLY A 262 -2.15 -2.50 -4.91
CA GLY A 262 -0.96 -1.79 -4.44
C GLY A 262 0.21 -1.90 -5.41
N GLU A 263 0.49 -3.09 -5.94
CA GLU A 263 1.51 -3.30 -6.98
C GLU A 263 1.24 -2.47 -8.24
N GLY A 264 -0.01 -2.51 -8.72
CA GLY A 264 -0.43 -1.72 -9.86
C GLY A 264 -0.23 -0.24 -9.59
N LEU A 265 -0.52 0.22 -8.37
CA LEU A 265 -0.32 1.60 -7.97
C LEU A 265 1.16 2.00 -7.95
N ALA A 266 2.06 1.14 -7.45
CA ALA A 266 3.51 1.36 -7.50
C ALA A 266 4.02 1.44 -8.96
N ILE A 267 3.62 0.51 -9.83
CA ILE A 267 3.96 0.55 -11.26
C ILE A 267 3.42 1.83 -11.91
N GLY A 268 2.15 2.16 -11.65
CA GLY A 268 1.51 3.34 -12.19
C GLY A 268 2.23 4.62 -11.77
N ALA A 269 2.64 4.70 -10.51
CA ALA A 269 3.41 5.81 -9.96
C ALA A 269 4.78 5.93 -10.63
N ALA A 270 5.55 4.82 -10.71
CA ALA A 270 6.85 4.81 -11.35
C ALA A 270 6.78 5.25 -12.83
N ILE A 271 5.77 4.75 -13.58
CA ILE A 271 5.51 5.17 -14.96
C ILE A 271 5.12 6.66 -15.02
N GLY A 272 4.26 7.12 -14.10
CA GLY A 272 3.83 8.52 -14.02
C GLY A 272 4.92 9.51 -13.65
N LEU A 273 5.92 9.06 -12.89
CA LEU A 273 7.09 9.83 -12.48
C LEU A 273 8.27 9.71 -13.47
N GLY A 274 8.11 8.97 -14.58
CA GLY A 274 9.18 8.81 -15.57
C GLY A 274 10.29 7.84 -15.18
N GLN A 275 10.11 7.05 -14.12
CA GLN A 275 11.12 6.12 -13.62
C GLN A 275 11.12 4.84 -14.46
N VAL A 276 11.69 4.91 -15.67
CA VAL A 276 11.66 3.79 -16.65
C VAL A 276 12.34 2.53 -16.12
N ALA A 277 13.48 2.67 -15.43
CA ALA A 277 14.19 1.53 -14.86
C ALA A 277 13.36 0.87 -13.73
N LEU A 278 12.84 1.67 -12.79
CA LEU A 278 12.01 1.18 -11.70
C LEU A 278 10.71 0.53 -12.22
N SER A 279 10.01 1.18 -13.14
CA SER A 279 8.78 0.61 -13.72
C SER A 279 9.03 -0.72 -14.42
N THR A 280 10.14 -0.87 -15.16
CA THR A 280 10.51 -2.15 -15.80
C THR A 280 10.82 -3.23 -14.76
N PHE A 281 11.59 -2.87 -13.72
CA PHE A 281 11.90 -3.73 -12.59
C PHE A 281 10.62 -4.24 -11.92
N LEU A 282 9.71 -3.32 -11.54
CA LEU A 282 8.44 -3.64 -10.88
C LEU A 282 7.55 -4.52 -11.76
N ILE A 283 7.42 -4.21 -13.06
CA ILE A 283 6.61 -5.01 -13.99
C ILE A 283 7.10 -6.46 -14.06
N ILE A 284 8.42 -6.67 -14.18
CA ILE A 284 8.99 -8.02 -14.27
C ILE A 284 8.89 -8.75 -12.94
N GLY A 285 9.32 -8.10 -11.84
CA GLY A 285 9.29 -8.67 -10.50
C GLY A 285 7.89 -9.09 -10.09
N PHE A 286 6.92 -8.19 -10.27
CA PHE A 286 5.54 -8.46 -9.90
C PHE A 286 4.89 -9.52 -10.78
N ALA A 287 5.14 -9.51 -12.09
CA ALA A 287 4.63 -10.57 -12.97
C ALA A 287 5.16 -11.96 -12.55
N LEU A 288 6.44 -12.06 -12.14
CA LEU A 288 7.01 -13.32 -11.67
C LEU A 288 6.35 -13.80 -10.38
N HIS A 289 6.21 -12.93 -9.37
CA HIS A 289 5.60 -13.36 -8.11
C HIS A 289 4.09 -13.61 -8.21
N ASN A 290 3.37 -12.92 -9.10
CA ASN A 290 1.92 -13.09 -9.30
C ASN A 290 1.59 -14.45 -9.91
N THR A 291 2.54 -15.04 -10.63
CA THR A 291 2.45 -16.44 -11.04
C THR A 291 2.39 -17.39 -9.84
N THR A 292 3.14 -17.10 -8.77
CA THR A 292 3.13 -17.92 -7.55
C THR A 292 1.88 -17.70 -6.71
N GLU A 293 1.28 -16.51 -6.74
CA GLU A 293 0.00 -16.22 -6.09
C GLU A 293 -1.17 -17.00 -6.69
N GLY A 294 -1.15 -17.23 -8.01
CA GLY A 294 -2.12 -18.13 -8.65
C GLY A 294 -2.07 -19.56 -8.09
N ILE A 295 -0.89 -20.03 -7.64
CA ILE A 295 -0.75 -21.32 -6.95
C ILE A 295 -1.42 -21.28 -5.58
N ALA A 296 -1.34 -20.14 -4.88
CA ALA A 296 -2.00 -19.94 -3.59
C ALA A 296 -3.53 -20.06 -3.71
N ILE A 297 -4.10 -19.50 -4.76
CA ILE A 297 -5.53 -19.62 -5.07
C ILE A 297 -5.87 -21.06 -5.49
N ALA A 298 -4.99 -21.71 -6.25
CA ALA A 298 -5.20 -23.08 -6.72
C ALA A 298 -5.23 -24.11 -5.58
N ALA A 299 -4.41 -23.93 -4.53
CA ALA A 299 -4.17 -24.96 -3.53
C ALA A 299 -5.43 -25.43 -2.76
N PRO A 300 -6.34 -24.55 -2.28
CA PRO A 300 -7.58 -24.99 -1.62
C PRO A 300 -8.54 -25.73 -2.55
N ILE A 301 -8.65 -25.33 -3.81
CA ILE A 301 -9.60 -25.90 -4.79
C ILE A 301 -9.01 -27.04 -5.62
N ALA A 302 -7.73 -27.37 -5.45
CA ALA A 302 -7.05 -28.35 -6.27
C ALA A 302 -7.75 -29.72 -6.22
N LYS A 303 -8.17 -30.18 -5.03
CA LYS A 303 -8.81 -31.50 -4.87
C LYS A 303 -10.30 -31.52 -5.20
N GLU A 304 -10.90 -30.38 -5.51
CA GLU A 304 -12.33 -30.25 -5.79
C GLU A 304 -12.66 -30.27 -7.29
N LYS A 305 -13.87 -30.72 -7.62
CA LYS A 305 -14.45 -30.59 -8.96
C LYS A 305 -15.01 -29.18 -9.15
N THR A 306 -14.14 -28.27 -9.59
CA THR A 306 -14.50 -26.86 -9.84
C THR A 306 -14.65 -26.59 -11.34
N PHE A 307 -15.73 -25.90 -11.73
CA PHE A 307 -15.94 -25.45 -13.11
C PHE A 307 -14.89 -24.44 -13.54
N ILE A 308 -14.41 -24.52 -14.78
CA ILE A 308 -13.37 -23.62 -15.31
C ILE A 308 -13.73 -22.14 -15.19
N ARG A 309 -15.01 -21.78 -15.37
CA ARG A 309 -15.50 -20.40 -15.22
C ARG A 309 -15.28 -19.86 -13.80
N LYS A 310 -15.41 -20.70 -12.78
CA LYS A 310 -15.15 -20.31 -11.39
C LYS A 310 -13.65 -20.12 -11.14
N ILE A 311 -12.80 -20.95 -11.74
CA ILE A 311 -11.33 -20.81 -11.65
C ILE A 311 -10.89 -19.50 -12.30
N ILE A 312 -11.37 -19.21 -13.51
CA ILE A 312 -11.10 -17.94 -14.20
C ILE A 312 -11.62 -16.76 -13.37
N GLY A 313 -12.83 -16.88 -12.81
CA GLY A 313 -13.39 -15.84 -11.95
C GLY A 313 -12.52 -15.51 -10.73
N LEU A 314 -11.95 -16.53 -10.07
CA LEU A 314 -11.00 -16.33 -8.97
C LEU A 314 -9.73 -15.60 -9.44
N GLY A 315 -9.16 -16.01 -10.58
CA GLY A 315 -8.00 -15.35 -11.16
C GLY A 315 -8.27 -13.90 -11.55
N LEU A 316 -9.46 -13.58 -12.06
CA LEU A 316 -9.85 -12.20 -12.37
C LEU A 316 -10.05 -11.36 -11.11
N ILE A 317 -10.64 -11.90 -10.05
CA ILE A 317 -10.79 -11.20 -8.77
C ILE A 317 -9.42 -10.80 -8.20
N ALA A 318 -8.43 -11.67 -8.34
CA ALA A 318 -7.07 -11.43 -7.90
C ALA A 318 -6.29 -10.49 -8.84
N GLY A 319 -6.40 -10.65 -10.16
CA GLY A 319 -5.51 -9.94 -11.10
C GLY A 319 -6.03 -8.60 -11.61
N VAL A 320 -7.34 -8.43 -11.77
CA VAL A 320 -7.94 -7.19 -12.32
C VAL A 320 -7.64 -5.95 -11.46
N PRO A 321 -7.60 -6.02 -10.12
CA PRO A 321 -7.23 -4.86 -9.30
C PRO A 321 -5.89 -4.20 -9.67
N ALA A 322 -4.92 -4.94 -10.21
CA ALA A 322 -3.67 -4.36 -10.71
C ALA A 322 -3.90 -3.30 -11.79
N ILE A 323 -4.89 -3.50 -12.67
CA ILE A 323 -5.25 -2.53 -13.72
C ILE A 323 -5.71 -1.22 -13.08
N PHE A 324 -6.61 -1.31 -12.10
CA PHE A 324 -7.06 -0.13 -11.37
C PHE A 324 -5.91 0.54 -10.61
N GLY A 325 -5.00 -0.25 -10.05
CA GLY A 325 -3.78 0.23 -9.42
C GLY A 325 -2.98 1.09 -10.40
N THR A 326 -2.67 0.57 -11.59
CA THR A 326 -1.88 1.30 -12.61
C THR A 326 -2.52 2.62 -13.01
N TRP A 327 -3.84 2.67 -13.18
CA TRP A 327 -4.53 3.92 -13.47
C TRP A 327 -4.48 4.92 -12.32
N ILE A 328 -4.75 4.47 -11.09
CA ILE A 328 -4.73 5.34 -9.91
C ILE A 328 -3.31 5.87 -9.68
N GLY A 329 -2.31 4.99 -9.73
CA GLY A 329 -0.90 5.33 -9.56
C GLY A 329 -0.40 6.32 -10.60
N SER A 330 -0.81 6.20 -11.87
CA SER A 330 -0.36 7.10 -12.93
C SER A 330 -1.09 8.44 -12.95
N PHE A 331 -2.39 8.49 -12.67
CA PHE A 331 -3.20 9.70 -12.87
C PHE A 331 -3.52 10.47 -11.59
N VAL A 332 -3.56 9.81 -10.44
CA VAL A 332 -4.03 10.37 -9.16
C VAL A 332 -3.03 10.05 -8.05
N TYR A 333 -1.74 10.09 -8.37
CA TYR A 333 -0.69 9.81 -7.39
C TYR A 333 -0.73 10.79 -6.23
N SER A 334 -0.73 10.25 -5.01
CA SER A 334 -0.58 10.98 -3.75
C SER A 334 0.22 10.10 -2.80
N PRO A 335 1.36 10.56 -2.25
CA PRO A 335 2.18 9.76 -1.34
C PRO A 335 1.38 9.18 -0.18
N PHE A 336 0.50 9.98 0.44
CA PHE A 336 -0.37 9.54 1.53
C PHE A 336 -1.29 8.39 1.13
N THR A 337 -1.92 8.51 -0.04
CA THR A 337 -2.83 7.49 -0.56
C THR A 337 -2.07 6.22 -0.96
N SER A 338 -0.87 6.37 -1.54
CA SER A 338 0.01 5.26 -1.90
C SER A 338 0.40 4.43 -0.68
N VAL A 339 0.86 5.09 0.39
CA VAL A 339 1.20 4.44 1.67
C VAL A 339 0.00 3.66 2.22
N ILE A 340 -1.21 4.23 2.16
CA ILE A 340 -2.43 3.54 2.61
C ILE A 340 -2.71 2.30 1.75
N PHE A 341 -2.69 2.40 0.42
CA PHE A 341 -3.02 1.27 -0.45
C PHE A 341 -2.00 0.12 -0.33
N LEU A 342 -0.71 0.43 -0.29
CA LEU A 342 0.35 -0.56 -0.06
C LEU A 342 0.16 -1.26 1.30
N SER A 343 -0.11 -0.49 2.35
CA SER A 343 -0.39 -1.02 3.69
C SER A 343 -1.65 -1.87 3.75
N VAL A 344 -2.71 -1.51 3.01
CA VAL A 344 -3.92 -2.33 2.87
C VAL A 344 -3.56 -3.66 2.21
N GLY A 345 -2.77 -3.63 1.14
CA GLY A 345 -2.26 -4.81 0.44
C GLY A 345 -1.46 -5.73 1.37
N ALA A 346 -0.49 -5.20 2.11
CA ALA A 346 0.27 -5.96 3.10
C ALA A 346 -0.64 -6.63 4.15
N GLY A 347 -1.59 -5.88 4.72
CA GLY A 347 -2.57 -6.43 5.67
C GLY A 347 -3.44 -7.55 5.06
N ALA A 348 -3.78 -7.42 3.78
CA ALA A 348 -4.52 -8.43 3.04
C ALA A 348 -3.68 -9.72 2.85
N ILE A 349 -2.41 -9.60 2.49
CA ILE A 349 -1.50 -10.75 2.38
C ILE A 349 -1.33 -11.46 3.71
N PHE A 350 -1.09 -10.74 4.82
CA PHE A 350 -1.02 -11.38 6.13
C PHE A 350 -2.33 -12.09 6.52
N GLN A 351 -3.47 -11.56 6.10
CA GLN A 351 -4.76 -12.23 6.31
C GLN A 351 -4.84 -13.53 5.50
N VAL A 352 -4.37 -13.53 4.25
CA VAL A 352 -4.28 -14.74 3.41
C VAL A 352 -3.33 -15.77 4.03
N VAL A 353 -2.17 -15.34 4.52
CA VAL A 353 -1.20 -16.19 5.25
C VAL A 353 -1.87 -16.90 6.42
N ILE A 354 -2.68 -16.18 7.23
CA ILE A 354 -3.43 -16.78 8.35
C ILE A 354 -4.42 -17.82 7.83
N VAL A 355 -5.16 -17.52 6.75
CA VAL A 355 -6.14 -18.44 6.17
C VAL A 355 -5.48 -19.71 5.64
N LEU A 356 -4.38 -19.60 4.89
CA LEU A 356 -3.65 -20.75 4.38
C LEU A 356 -2.96 -21.54 5.50
N SER A 357 -2.47 -20.87 6.54
CA SER A 357 -1.91 -21.54 7.73
C SER A 357 -2.95 -22.33 8.49
N LYS A 358 -4.19 -21.83 8.60
CA LYS A 358 -5.32 -22.60 9.15
C LYS A 358 -5.69 -23.77 8.24
N TRP A 359 -5.70 -23.58 6.93
CA TRP A 359 -5.96 -24.64 5.96
C TRP A 359 -4.91 -25.76 6.05
N LEU A 360 -3.64 -25.38 6.17
CA LEU A 360 -2.51 -26.29 6.37
C LEU A 360 -2.69 -27.15 7.64
N ARG A 361 -3.20 -26.57 8.74
CA ARG A 361 -3.51 -27.30 9.99
C ARG A 361 -4.50 -28.43 9.84
N GLU A 362 -5.37 -28.39 8.82
CA GLU A 362 -6.33 -29.47 8.56
C GLU A 362 -5.64 -30.73 8.01
N TYR A 363 -4.48 -30.57 7.35
CA TYR A 363 -3.69 -31.66 6.76
C TYR A 363 -2.52 -32.09 7.66
N ASP A 364 -1.92 -31.16 8.39
CA ASP A 364 -0.85 -31.43 9.34
C ASP A 364 -1.01 -30.58 10.61
N ARG A 365 -1.21 -31.23 11.76
CA ARG A 365 -1.39 -30.52 13.03
C ARG A 365 -0.10 -29.91 13.57
N SER A 366 1.07 -30.31 13.04
CA SER A 366 2.37 -29.84 13.50
C SER A 366 2.97 -28.79 12.57
N PHE A 367 3.22 -27.58 13.08
CA PHE A 367 4.00 -26.56 12.33
C PHE A 367 5.50 -26.90 12.25
N SER A 368 5.95 -27.88 13.02
CA SER A 368 7.36 -28.29 13.06
C SER A 368 7.66 -29.50 12.17
N SER A 369 6.70 -29.97 11.36
CA SER A 369 6.98 -31.06 10.43
C SER A 369 7.95 -30.60 9.34
N THR A 370 8.82 -31.51 8.91
CA THR A 370 9.84 -31.23 7.89
C THR A 370 9.27 -30.60 6.62
N PRO A 371 8.13 -31.06 6.04
CA PRO A 371 7.56 -30.44 4.85
C PRO A 371 7.10 -29.00 5.09
N VAL A 372 6.59 -28.68 6.27
CA VAL A 372 6.11 -27.34 6.60
C VAL A 372 7.27 -26.37 6.77
N VAL A 373 8.25 -26.73 7.59
CA VAL A 373 9.42 -25.86 7.86
C VAL A 373 10.24 -25.64 6.60
N THR A 374 10.53 -26.70 5.84
CA THR A 374 11.30 -26.58 4.59
C THR A 374 10.51 -25.86 3.51
N GLY A 375 9.19 -26.07 3.42
CA GLY A 375 8.32 -25.33 2.50
C GLY A 375 8.39 -23.83 2.77
N ILE A 376 8.10 -23.39 3.99
CA ILE A 376 8.13 -21.96 4.36
C ILE A 376 9.51 -21.36 4.09
N ALA A 377 10.58 -22.01 4.55
CA ALA A 377 11.94 -21.50 4.38
C ALA A 377 12.34 -21.39 2.91
N ILE A 378 12.04 -22.39 2.08
CA ILE A 378 12.33 -22.36 0.65
C ILE A 378 11.46 -21.31 -0.06
N GLY A 379 10.20 -21.15 0.33
CA GLY A 379 9.34 -20.09 -0.19
C GLY A 379 9.94 -18.70 0.04
N MET A 380 10.32 -18.39 1.28
CA MET A 380 10.99 -17.11 1.59
C MET A 380 12.31 -16.96 0.84
N LEU A 381 13.11 -18.03 0.72
CA LEU A 381 14.38 -17.99 0.00
C LEU A 381 14.19 -17.73 -1.51
N ILE A 382 13.19 -18.36 -2.14
CA ILE A 382 12.87 -18.12 -3.56
C ILE A 382 12.53 -16.65 -3.77
N MET A 383 11.67 -16.07 -2.92
CA MET A 383 11.30 -14.66 -3.06
C MET A 383 12.49 -13.73 -2.84
N TYR A 384 13.29 -13.97 -1.81
CA TYR A 384 14.49 -13.19 -1.54
C TYR A 384 15.48 -13.23 -2.72
N LEU A 385 15.72 -14.42 -3.30
CA LEU A 385 16.58 -14.54 -4.48
C LEU A 385 15.96 -13.89 -5.71
N THR A 386 14.64 -13.91 -5.84
CA THR A 386 13.94 -13.24 -6.96
C THR A 386 14.13 -11.73 -6.88
N GLY A 387 13.99 -11.13 -5.69
CA GLY A 387 14.24 -9.70 -5.47
C GLY A 387 15.70 -9.25 -5.58
N ILE A 388 16.66 -10.17 -5.69
CA ILE A 388 18.07 -9.85 -6.02
C ILE A 388 18.30 -9.88 -7.54
N LEU A 389 17.57 -10.75 -8.26
CA LEU A 389 17.81 -11.05 -9.67
C LEU A 389 17.03 -10.13 -10.61
N VAL A 390 15.83 -9.77 -10.19
CA VAL A 390 15.12 -8.62 -10.71
C VAL A 390 15.71 -7.44 -9.99
#